data_AF-A0A816E3F8-F1
#
_entry.id   AF-A0A816E3F8-F1
#
_cell.length_a   1.000
_cell.length_b   1.000
_cell.length_c   1.000
_cell.angle_alpha   90.00
_cell.angle_beta   90.00
_cell.angle_gamma   90.00
#
_symmetry.space_group_name_H-M   'P 1'
#
loop_
_entity.id
_entity.type
_entity.pdbx_description
1 polymer ?
#
loop_
_entity_poly.entity_id
_entity_poly.type
_entity_poly.pdbx_seq_one_letter_code
_entity_poly.pdbx_strand_id
1 'polypeptide(L)'
;LQPLDVEFMKRLHDRVNIIPVIAKADTLTSDELRIFKKSILQDIHNEKIKLHEFPDCDDDEENKLTKAYKEKVPFAVVGSNIILERGSKRARVRQYAWGVVDVEDEARSDFIALRSMLIRTNLNDLRDVTHNIHYENYRYKKLSHSISSNTTGSDSAKAGSNKSLQSN
;
A
#
# COMPACT_ATOMS: atom_id res chain seq x y z
N LEU A 1 -4.96 -15.63 -1.66
CA LEU A 1 -5.44 -14.41 -2.35
C LEU A 1 -6.15 -14.83 -3.64
N GLN A 2 -7.15 -14.08 -4.13
CA GLN A 2 -7.68 -14.41 -5.45
C GLN A 2 -6.62 -14.08 -6.52
N PRO A 3 -6.58 -14.81 -7.65
CA PRO A 3 -5.62 -14.52 -8.73
C PRO A 3 -5.68 -13.07 -9.22
N LEU A 4 -6.89 -12.50 -9.23
CA LEU A 4 -7.11 -11.09 -9.56
C LEU A 4 -6.43 -10.13 -8.58
N ASP A 5 -6.50 -10.41 -7.27
CA ASP A 5 -5.85 -9.58 -6.24
C ASP A 5 -4.33 -9.57 -6.43
N VAL A 6 -3.75 -10.75 -6.73
CA VAL A 6 -2.32 -10.90 -6.98
C VAL A 6 -1.89 -10.09 -8.20
N GLU A 7 -2.60 -10.21 -9.32
CA GLU A 7 -2.29 -9.45 -10.53
C GLU A 7 -2.42 -7.93 -10.32
N PHE A 8 -3.46 -7.51 -9.59
CA PHE A 8 -3.68 -6.11 -9.26
C PHE A 8 -2.57 -5.54 -8.38
N MET A 9 -2.21 -6.23 -7.29
CA MET A 9 -1.12 -5.82 -6.41
C MET A 9 0.23 -5.82 -7.13
N LYS A 10 0.51 -6.82 -7.98
CA LYS A 10 1.71 -6.83 -8.83
C LYS A 10 1.81 -5.63 -9.75
N ARG A 11 0.70 -5.10 -10.27
CA ARG A 11 0.73 -3.91 -11.14
C ARG A 11 0.83 -2.59 -10.36
N LEU A 12 0.42 -2.59 -9.09
CA LEU A 12 0.32 -1.38 -8.28
C LEU A 12 1.48 -1.16 -7.31
N HIS A 13 2.15 -2.22 -6.84
CA HIS A 13 3.14 -2.10 -5.76
C HIS A 13 4.31 -1.15 -6.07
N ASP A 14 4.64 -0.93 -7.34
CA ASP A 14 5.67 0.04 -7.75
C ASP A 14 5.17 1.49 -7.84
N ARG A 15 3.85 1.70 -7.84
CA ARG A 15 3.22 3.00 -8.11
C ARG A 15 2.54 3.63 -6.90
N VAL A 16 2.12 2.83 -5.93
CA VAL A 16 1.36 3.30 -4.76
C VAL A 16 1.76 2.51 -3.51
N ASN A 17 1.58 3.15 -2.36
CA ASN A 17 1.68 2.49 -1.06
C ASN A 17 0.51 1.51 -0.90
N ILE A 18 0.81 0.21 -0.79
CA ILE A 18 -0.20 -0.82 -0.58
C ILE A 18 -0.26 -1.21 0.90
N ILE A 19 -1.44 -1.07 1.50
CA ILE A 19 -1.74 -1.53 2.86
C ILE A 19 -2.88 -2.55 2.77
N PRO A 20 -2.62 -3.84 3.02
CA PRO A 20 -3.62 -4.88 2.88
C PRO A 20 -4.59 -4.88 4.06
N VAL A 21 -5.87 -5.00 3.76
CA VAL A 21 -6.97 -4.98 4.73
C VAL A 21 -7.92 -6.13 4.43
N ILE A 22 -8.28 -6.89 5.47
CA ILE A 22 -9.34 -7.90 5.44
C ILE A 22 -10.65 -7.19 5.80
N ALA A 23 -11.50 -7.00 4.79
CA ALA A 23 -12.81 -6.40 4.98
C ALA A 23 -13.80 -7.39 5.63
N LYS A 24 -14.79 -6.84 6.36
CA LYS A 24 -15.85 -7.61 7.02
C LYS A 24 -15.30 -8.72 7.91
N ALA A 25 -14.29 -8.39 8.73
CA ALA A 25 -13.64 -9.38 9.60
C ALA A 25 -14.61 -10.08 10.56
N ASP A 26 -15.77 -9.48 10.84
CA ASP A 26 -16.86 -10.04 11.63
C ASP A 26 -17.56 -11.26 11.00
N THR A 27 -17.27 -11.58 9.74
CA THR A 27 -17.75 -12.82 9.10
C THR A 27 -16.83 -14.01 9.31
N LEU A 28 -15.65 -13.82 9.91
CA LEU A 28 -14.66 -14.86 10.15
C LEU A 28 -14.50 -15.07 11.66
N THR A 29 -14.29 -16.33 12.05
CA THR A 29 -13.87 -16.63 13.43
C THR A 29 -12.41 -16.23 13.66
N SER A 30 -12.00 -16.07 14.91
CA SER A 30 -10.63 -15.69 15.25
C SER A 30 -9.58 -16.68 14.71
N ASP A 31 -9.91 -17.98 14.67
CA ASP A 31 -9.02 -19.01 14.13
C ASP A 31 -8.92 -18.97 12.61
N GLU A 32 -10.06 -18.85 11.91
CA GLU A 32 -10.08 -18.68 10.46
C GLU A 32 -9.32 -17.41 10.06
N LEU A 33 -9.52 -16.32 10.79
CA LEU A 33 -8.83 -15.06 10.55
C LEU A 33 -7.32 -15.22 10.69
N ARG A 34 -6.84 -15.93 11.72
CA ARG A 34 -5.40 -16.20 11.93
C ARG A 34 -4.81 -17.00 10.76
N ILE A 35 -5.50 -18.05 10.32
CA ILE A 35 -5.08 -18.86 9.18
C ILE A 35 -5.07 -18.01 7.90
N PHE A 36 -6.11 -17.21 7.70
CA PHE A 36 -6.27 -16.35 6.53
C PHE A 36 -5.19 -15.26 6.46
N LYS A 37 -4.88 -14.59 7.58
CA LYS A 37 -3.76 -13.63 7.68
C LYS A 37 -2.44 -14.29 7.26
N LYS A 38 -2.15 -15.48 7.78
CA LYS A 38 -0.92 -16.23 7.43
C LYS A 38 -0.88 -16.60 5.94
N SER A 39 -2.00 -17.07 5.38
CA SER A 39 -2.08 -17.40 3.96
C SER A 39 -1.84 -16.19 3.07
N ILE A 40 -2.44 -15.03 3.40
CA ILE A 40 -2.24 -13.79 2.63
C ILE A 40 -0.77 -13.35 2.66
N LEU A 41 -0.13 -13.36 3.83
CA LEU A 41 1.28 -12.97 3.95
C LEU A 41 2.21 -13.91 3.16
N GLN A 42 1.92 -15.22 3.19
CA GLN A 42 2.68 -16.19 2.40
C GLN A 42 2.54 -15.94 0.89
N ASP A 43 1.32 -15.67 0.41
CA ASP A 43 1.07 -15.38 -1.00
C ASP A 43 1.80 -14.10 -1.44
N ILE A 44 1.75 -13.04 -0.63
CA ILE A 44 2.44 -11.76 -0.89
C ILE A 44 3.96 -11.98 -0.99
N HIS A 45 4.52 -12.76 -0.07
CA HIS A 45 5.95 -13.08 -0.06
C HIS A 45 6.36 -13.92 -1.28
N ASN A 46 5.58 -14.95 -1.63
CA ASN A 46 5.83 -15.81 -2.78
C ASN A 46 5.82 -15.01 -4.09
N GLU A 47 4.91 -14.06 -4.19
CA GLU A 47 4.73 -13.22 -5.38
C GLU A 47 5.63 -11.97 -5.39
N LYS A 48 6.46 -11.80 -4.36
CA LYS A 48 7.41 -10.68 -4.18
C LYS A 48 6.75 -9.31 -4.28
N ILE A 49 5.52 -9.19 -3.78
CA ILE A 49 4.78 -7.94 -3.77
C ILE A 49 5.33 -7.06 -2.64
N LYS A 50 5.78 -5.85 -2.97
CA LYS A 50 6.25 -4.87 -1.98
C LYS A 50 5.06 -4.21 -1.29
N LEU A 51 4.94 -4.42 0.02
CA LEU A 51 4.00 -3.68 0.84
C LEU A 51 4.65 -2.40 1.34
N HIS A 52 3.82 -1.45 1.76
CA HIS A 52 4.33 -0.28 2.46
C HIS A 52 4.86 -0.71 3.83
N GLU A 53 6.15 -0.47 4.06
CA GLU A 53 6.80 -0.69 5.34
C GLU A 53 6.79 0.62 6.11
N PHE A 54 6.20 0.58 7.30
CA PHE A 54 6.11 1.74 8.15
C PHE A 54 7.48 2.02 8.78
N PRO A 55 8.03 3.24 8.71
CA PRO A 55 9.29 3.57 9.38
C PRO A 55 9.16 3.43 10.90
N ASP A 56 10.30 3.24 11.56
CA ASP A 56 10.38 3.34 13.01
C ASP A 56 10.43 4.82 13.41
N CYS A 57 9.71 5.20 14.46
CA CYS A 57 9.76 6.55 15.04
C CYS A 57 10.91 6.66 16.06
N ASP A 58 11.42 7.90 16.23
CA ASP A 58 12.48 8.22 17.19
C ASP A 58 12.02 8.13 18.65
N ASP A 59 10.71 8.17 18.92
CA ASP A 59 10.12 7.97 20.24
C ASP A 59 9.94 6.46 20.52
N ASP A 60 10.65 5.95 21.53
CA ASP A 60 10.64 4.54 21.92
C ASP A 60 9.24 4.00 22.27
N GLU A 61 8.37 4.81 22.87
CA GLU A 61 7.01 4.38 23.25
C GLU A 61 6.08 4.35 22.03
N GLU A 62 6.18 5.33 21.14
CA GLU A 62 5.42 5.34 19.88
C GLU A 62 5.91 4.23 18.94
N ASN A 63 7.20 3.91 18.97
CA ASN A 63 7.78 2.81 18.20
C ASN A 63 7.28 1.44 18.68
N LYS A 64 7.12 1.21 20.00
CA LYS A 64 6.50 -0.01 20.53
C LYS A 64 5.07 -0.20 20.03
N LEU A 65 4.26 0.86 20.06
CA LEU A 65 2.88 0.83 19.55
C LEU A 65 2.86 0.55 18.04
N THR A 66 3.76 1.18 17.29
CA THR A 66 3.87 1.02 15.85
C THR A 66 4.25 -0.42 15.48
N LYS A 67 5.18 -1.04 16.22
CA LYS A 67 5.53 -2.47 16.06
C LYS A 67 4.33 -3.39 16.34
N ALA A 68 3.58 -3.13 17.40
CA ALA A 68 2.35 -3.89 17.67
C ALA A 68 1.31 -3.77 16.53
N TYR A 69 1.21 -2.61 15.89
CA TYR A 69 0.34 -2.43 14.71
C TYR A 69 0.89 -3.08 13.44
N LYS A 70 2.22 -3.10 13.24
CA LYS A 70 2.87 -3.81 12.12
C LYS A 70 2.57 -5.31 12.17
N GLU A 71 2.58 -5.91 13.37
CA GLU A 71 2.24 -7.33 13.55
C GLU A 71 0.78 -7.67 13.21
N LYS A 72 -0.11 -6.68 13.19
CA LYS A 72 -1.53 -6.86 12.87
C LYS A 72 -1.82 -6.89 11.37
N VAL A 73 -0.84 -6.56 10.51
CA VAL A 73 -0.98 -6.59 9.05
C VAL A 73 -1.11 -8.03 8.54
N PRO A 74 -2.11 -8.36 7.69
CA PRO A 74 -3.15 -7.49 7.15
C PRO A 74 -4.26 -7.16 8.17
N PHE A 75 -4.70 -5.90 8.21
CA PHE A 75 -5.65 -5.41 9.22
C PHE A 75 -7.03 -6.01 9.03
N ALA A 76 -7.58 -6.61 10.08
CA ALA A 76 -8.93 -7.17 10.05
C ALA A 76 -9.93 -6.13 10.53
N VAL A 77 -10.69 -5.52 9.60
CA VAL A 77 -11.54 -4.38 9.93
C VAL A 77 -13.02 -4.68 9.74
N VAL A 78 -13.80 -4.08 10.62
CA VAL A 78 -15.26 -4.06 10.57
C VAL A 78 -15.69 -2.61 10.33
N GLY A 79 -16.51 -2.36 9.31
CA GLY A 79 -17.04 -1.03 9.02
C GLY A 79 -18.51 -0.92 9.40
N SER A 80 -18.91 0.20 10.01
CA SER A 80 -20.33 0.51 10.23
C SER A 80 -20.60 2.02 10.15
N ASN A 81 -21.78 2.36 9.62
CA ASN A 81 -22.33 3.73 9.63
C ASN A 81 -23.40 3.93 10.72
N ILE A 82 -23.81 2.85 11.38
CA ILE A 82 -24.82 2.91 12.45
C ILE A 82 -24.13 3.29 13.75
N ILE A 83 -24.63 4.34 14.40
CA ILE A 83 -24.14 4.80 15.69
C ILE A 83 -25.17 4.39 16.74
N LEU A 84 -24.70 3.75 17.81
CA LEU A 84 -25.51 3.40 18.96
C LEU A 84 -24.98 4.15 20.18
N GLU A 85 -25.87 4.85 20.87
CA GLU A 85 -25.56 5.53 22.13
C GLU A 85 -25.60 4.51 23.27
N ARG A 86 -24.43 4.19 23.83
CA ARG A 86 -24.32 3.34 25.02
C ARG A 86 -23.94 4.25 26.20
N GLY A 87 -24.96 4.81 26.85
CA GLY A 87 -24.76 5.82 27.91
C GLY A 87 -24.29 7.16 27.34
N SER A 88 -23.14 7.67 27.81
CA SER A 88 -22.55 8.95 27.35
C SER A 88 -21.62 8.83 26.14
N LYS A 89 -21.36 7.62 25.65
CA LYS A 89 -20.47 7.38 24.50
C LYS A 89 -21.26 6.90 23.28
N ARG A 90 -20.93 7.51 22.14
CA ARG A 90 -21.41 7.11 20.81
C ARG A 90 -20.41 6.13 20.22
N ALA A 91 -20.82 4.89 20.00
CA ALA A 91 -19.99 3.86 19.36
C ALA A 91 -20.59 3.48 18.00
N ARG A 92 -19.73 3.18 17.02
CA ARG A 92 -20.17 2.66 15.72
C ARG A 92 -20.31 1.14 15.83
N VAL A 93 -21.48 0.61 15.49
CA VAL A 93 -21.78 -0.81 15.73
C VAL A 93 -22.44 -1.46 14.52
N ARG A 94 -22.23 -2.77 14.34
CA ARG A 94 -23.04 -3.61 13.44
C ARG A 94 -23.98 -4.45 14.28
N GLN A 95 -25.27 -4.39 13.98
CA GLN A 95 -26.29 -5.16 14.67
C GLN A 95 -26.68 -6.39 13.85
N TYR A 96 -26.63 -7.55 14.50
CA TYR A 96 -27.11 -8.83 14.00
C TYR A 96 -28.22 -9.34 14.92
N ALA A 97 -29.01 -10.32 14.43
CA ALA A 97 -30.05 -10.95 15.25
C ALA A 97 -29.48 -11.64 16.50
N TRP A 98 -28.22 -12.08 16.45
CA TRP A 98 -27.52 -12.79 17.52
C TRP A 98 -26.64 -11.90 18.40
N GLY A 99 -26.50 -10.59 18.10
CA GLY A 99 -25.65 -9.72 18.88
C GLY A 99 -25.23 -8.43 18.18
N VAL A 100 -24.44 -7.64 18.88
CA VAL A 100 -23.92 -6.35 18.39
C VAL A 100 -22.40 -6.40 18.38
N VAL A 101 -21.79 -6.07 17.24
CA VAL A 101 -20.35 -5.96 17.07
C VAL A 101 -19.97 -4.49 17.13
N ASP A 102 -19.14 -4.13 18.10
CA ASP A 102 -18.55 -2.79 18.18
C ASP A 102 -17.35 -2.70 17.23
N VAL A 103 -17.31 -1.65 16.42
CA VAL A 103 -16.22 -1.39 15.46
C VAL A 103 -14.96 -0.93 16.17
N GLU A 104 -15.11 -0.26 17.32
CA GLU A 104 -14.01 0.30 18.10
C GLU A 104 -13.47 -0.67 19.16
N ASP A 105 -13.94 -1.91 19.18
CA ASP A 105 -13.43 -2.96 20.06
C ASP A 105 -12.20 -3.64 19.44
N GLU A 106 -11.02 -3.41 20.03
CA GLU A 106 -9.74 -3.97 19.57
C GLU A 106 -9.68 -5.51 19.66
N ALA A 107 -10.54 -6.14 20.47
CA ALA A 107 -10.61 -7.59 20.53
C ALA A 107 -11.26 -8.22 19.28
N ARG A 108 -12.08 -7.44 18.55
CA ARG A 108 -12.84 -7.90 17.38
C ARG A 108 -12.42 -7.25 16.07
N SER A 109 -11.84 -6.05 16.14
CA SER A 109 -11.54 -5.23 14.96
C SER A 109 -10.23 -4.48 15.14
N ASP A 110 -9.36 -4.56 14.13
CA ASP A 110 -8.12 -3.80 14.04
C ASP A 110 -8.35 -2.36 13.53
N PHE A 111 -9.60 -1.87 13.54
CA PHE A 111 -9.95 -0.55 13.01
C PHE A 111 -9.20 0.60 13.71
N ILE A 112 -9.04 0.54 15.03
CA ILE A 112 -8.30 1.55 15.79
C ILE A 112 -6.82 1.55 15.40
N ALA A 113 -6.24 0.36 15.24
CA ALA A 113 -4.85 0.19 14.80
C ALA A 113 -4.65 0.79 13.41
N LEU A 114 -5.51 0.43 12.45
CA LEU A 114 -5.47 0.96 11.09
C LEU A 114 -5.62 2.49 11.06
N ARG A 115 -6.59 3.05 11.80
CA ARG A 115 -6.83 4.50 11.87
C ARG A 115 -5.62 5.24 12.44
N SER A 116 -5.08 4.74 13.55
CA SER A 116 -3.95 5.35 14.23
C SER A 116 -2.71 5.31 13.35
N MET A 117 -2.48 4.19 12.66
CA MET A 117 -1.37 4.04 11.73
C MET A 117 -1.46 5.01 10.55
N LEU A 118 -2.61 5.06 9.87
CA LEU A 118 -2.78 5.88 8.68
C LEU A 118 -2.75 7.38 8.95
N ILE A 119 -3.41 7.83 10.02
CA ILE A 119 -3.70 9.26 10.23
C ILE A 119 -2.75 9.89 11.25
N ARG A 120 -2.39 9.16 12.32
CA ARG A 120 -1.66 9.75 13.46
C ARG A 120 -0.15 9.69 13.27
N THR A 121 0.36 8.56 12.79
CA THR A 121 1.81 8.25 12.78
C THR A 121 2.40 8.35 11.38
N ASN A 122 1.80 7.68 10.39
CA ASN A 122 2.46 7.45 9.09
C ASN A 122 1.96 8.33 7.94
N LEU A 123 1.09 9.31 8.18
CA LEU A 123 0.53 10.13 7.10
C LEU A 123 1.61 10.92 6.32
N ASN A 124 2.55 11.52 7.04
CA ASN A 124 3.65 12.26 6.41
C ASN A 124 4.57 11.33 5.64
N ASP A 125 4.90 10.17 6.20
CA ASP A 125 5.74 9.17 5.55
C ASP A 125 5.09 8.61 4.27
N LEU A 126 3.80 8.28 4.30
CA LEU A 126 3.05 7.86 3.11
C LEU A 126 3.13 8.91 1.99
N ARG A 127 3.06 10.20 2.33
CA ARG A 127 3.22 11.29 1.36
C ARG A 127 4.64 11.35 0.82
N ASP A 128 5.64 11.25 1.69
CA ASP A 128 7.05 11.40 1.33
C ASP A 128 7.53 10.22 0.48
N VAL A 129 7.13 8.98 0.80
CA VAL A 129 7.34 7.79 -0.04
C VAL A 129 6.67 7.95 -1.40
N THR A 130 5.44 8.47 -1.44
CA THR A 130 4.75 8.72 -2.71
C THR A 130 5.49 9.72 -3.58
N HIS A 131 6.01 10.79 -3.00
CA HIS A 131 6.73 11.82 -3.73
C HIS A 131 8.12 11.35 -4.18
N ASN A 132 8.93 10.83 -3.24
CA ASN A 132 10.34 10.55 -3.48
C ASN A 132 10.59 9.21 -4.18
N ILE A 133 9.68 8.24 -4.04
CA ILE A 133 9.83 6.91 -4.64
C ILE A 133 8.88 6.76 -5.81
N HIS A 134 7.57 6.76 -5.56
CA HIS A 134 6.60 6.41 -6.60
C HIS A 134 6.54 7.44 -7.74
N TYR A 135 6.49 8.73 -7.40
CA TYR A 135 6.44 9.80 -8.38
C TYR A 135 7.77 9.97 -9.11
N GLU A 136 8.91 9.97 -8.42
CA GLU A 136 10.22 10.07 -9.08
C GLU A 136 10.50 8.86 -9.99
N ASN A 137 10.11 7.64 -9.62
CA ASN A 137 10.19 6.48 -10.51
C ASN A 137 9.35 6.66 -11.78
N TYR A 138 8.15 7.24 -11.66
CA TYR A 138 7.33 7.56 -12.82
C TYR A 138 7.95 8.67 -13.68
N ARG A 139 8.43 9.75 -13.03
CA ARG A 139 9.08 10.89 -13.68
C ARG A 139 10.31 10.45 -14.46
N TYR A 140 11.17 9.64 -13.86
CA TYR A 140 12.33 9.05 -14.51
C TYR A 140 11.94 8.24 -15.75
N LYS A 141 10.96 7.34 -15.64
CA LYS A 141 10.46 6.53 -16.77
C LYS A 141 9.90 7.39 -17.90
N LYS A 142 9.20 8.49 -17.60
CA LYS A 142 8.65 9.41 -18.61
C LYS A 142 9.72 10.25 -19.29
N LEU A 143 10.68 10.77 -18.53
CA LEU A 143 11.78 11.57 -19.07
C LEU A 143 12.72 10.72 -19.92
N SER A 144 13.02 9.48 -19.52
CA SER A 144 13.87 8.57 -20.30
C SER A 144 13.24 8.16 -21.64
N HIS A 145 11.92 7.97 -21.69
CA HIS A 145 11.20 7.72 -22.95
C HIS A 145 11.26 8.93 -23.88
N SER A 146 11.14 10.16 -23.35
CA SER A 146 11.25 11.39 -24.14
C SER A 146 12.65 11.60 -24.73
N ILE A 147 13.70 11.28 -23.97
CA ILE A 147 15.09 11.35 -24.44
C ILE A 147 15.34 10.31 -25.54
N SER A 148 14.82 9.10 -25.39
CA SER A 148 14.99 8.02 -26.38
C SER A 148 14.25 8.29 -27.69
N SER A 149 13.12 9.00 -27.67
CA SER A 149 12.42 9.41 -28.90
C SER A 149 13.12 10.55 -29.65
N ASN A 150 13.92 11.37 -28.96
CA ASN A 150 14.63 12.49 -29.57
C ASN A 150 15.95 12.07 -30.23
N THR A 151 16.57 10.96 -29.81
CA THR A 151 17.82 10.47 -30.41
C THR A 151 17.61 9.70 -31.71
N THR A 152 16.40 9.19 -31.98
CA THR A 152 16.08 8.50 -33.25
C THR A 152 15.70 9.44 -34.40
N GLY A 153 15.74 10.77 -34.20
CA GLY A 153 15.29 11.77 -35.16
C GLY A 153 16.39 12.64 -35.81
N SER A 154 17.68 12.45 -35.50
CA SER A 154 18.74 13.39 -35.92
C SER A 154 19.95 12.81 -36.67
N ASP A 155 19.98 11.51 -37.01
CA ASP A 155 21.17 10.86 -37.61
C ASP A 155 21.01 10.43 -39.07
N SER A 156 20.24 11.17 -39.88
CA SER A 156 20.16 10.95 -41.33
C SER A 156 20.29 12.24 -42.13
N ALA A 157 21.38 12.99 -41.94
CA ALA A 157 21.81 14.03 -42.88
C ALA A 157 23.27 14.46 -42.65
N LYS A 158 24.26 13.63 -43.03
CA LYS A 158 25.60 14.07 -43.50
C LYS A 158 26.46 12.87 -43.93
N ALA A 159 26.21 12.36 -45.12
CA ALA A 159 27.16 11.56 -45.88
C ALA A 159 27.06 11.94 -47.35
N GLY A 160 27.65 13.10 -47.69
CA GLY A 160 27.63 13.64 -49.04
C GLY A 160 28.85 14.52 -49.28
N SER A 161 29.77 14.00 -50.09
CA SER A 161 30.82 14.71 -50.84
C SER A 161 31.99 15.32 -50.07
N ASN A 162 33.11 14.58 -50.05
CA ASN A 162 34.43 15.17 -50.26
C ASN A 162 35.25 14.22 -51.15
N LYS A 163 35.27 14.52 -52.46
CA LYS A 163 36.27 14.04 -53.41
C LYS A 163 36.99 15.28 -53.96
N SER A 164 38.15 15.58 -53.39
CA SER A 164 39.15 16.49 -53.93
C SER A 164 40.53 16.07 -53.41
N LEU A 165 41.58 16.39 -54.19
CA LEU A 165 43.01 15.99 -54.12
C LEU A 165 43.33 14.81 -55.07
N GLN A 166 43.60 15.03 -56.37
CA GLN A 166 44.82 15.57 -57.05
C GLN A 166 46.12 14.75 -56.86
N SER A 167 46.70 14.38 -58.03
CA SER A 167 48.14 14.24 -58.41
C SER A 167 49.07 13.41 -57.50
N ASN A 168 49.89 12.47 -57.97
CA ASN A 168 50.72 12.39 -59.18
C ASN A 168 50.84 10.93 -59.64
#